data_AF-A0A453G8J3-F1
#
_entry.id   AF-A0A453G8J3-F1
#
_cell.length_a   1.000
_cell.length_b   1.000
_cell.length_c   1.000
_cell.angle_alpha   90.00
_cell.angle_beta   90.00
_cell.angle_gamma   90.00
#
_symmetry.space_group_name_H-M   'P 1'
#
loop_
_entity.id
_entity.type
_entity.pdbx_description
1 polymer ?
#
loop_
_entity_poly.entity_id
_entity_poly.type
_entity_poly.pdbx_seq_one_letter_code
_entity_poly.pdbx_strand_id
1 'polypeptide(L)'
;MAMTIVEQSGGQYHVLLIIADGQVTRSVDTASGQLSSQEQKTVDAIVRASELPLSIVLVGVGDGPWDMMKEFDDNIPARAFDNFQFVNFSEIMSKNMPQSRKEAAFALSALMEIPQQYKATVELGILGRRSMKAPERVPLPPPGGSHDAYSYGTKSFSKPQPSTSSSAYPPYETAHSAAPAAPSSAYDNQVCPICLVNPKDMAFGCGHQTCCECGQTLESCPICRSPITTRIKLY
;
A
#
# COMPACT_ATOMS: atom_id res chain seq x y z
N MET A 1 12.11 -1.53 9.50
CA MET A 1 12.10 -2.09 8.14
C MET A 1 13.04 -1.25 7.27
N ALA A 2 12.66 -0.12 6.66
CA ALA A 2 13.60 0.69 5.86
C ALA A 2 14.89 1.06 6.61
N MET A 3 14.80 1.64 7.81
CA MET A 3 15.96 1.90 8.67
C MET A 3 16.80 0.65 8.97
N THR A 4 16.13 -0.49 9.20
CA THR A 4 16.75 -1.80 9.45
C THR A 4 17.51 -2.32 8.23
N ILE A 5 16.95 -2.15 7.02
CA ILE A 5 17.57 -2.51 5.74
C ILE A 5 18.83 -1.67 5.51
N VAL A 6 18.78 -0.37 5.80
CA VAL A 6 19.93 0.53 5.70
C VAL A 6 21.06 0.07 6.63
N GLU A 7 20.79 -0.24 7.89
CA GLU A 7 21.82 -0.76 8.80
C GLU A 7 22.37 -2.13 8.37
N GLN A 8 21.51 -3.05 7.93
CA GLN A 8 21.91 -4.38 7.43
C GLN A 8 22.83 -4.26 6.21
N SER A 9 22.51 -3.35 5.26
CA SER A 9 23.32 -3.05 4.07
C SER A 9 24.72 -2.48 4.36
N GLY A 10 24.99 -2.09 5.62
CA GLY A 10 26.23 -1.41 6.02
C GLY A 10 26.17 0.11 5.90
N GLY A 11 24.97 0.70 5.88
CA GLY A 11 24.78 2.14 5.70
C GLY A 11 24.87 2.58 4.23
N GLN A 12 24.45 1.73 3.29
CA GLN A 12 24.28 2.17 1.89
C GLN A 12 23.09 3.13 1.79
N TYR A 13 23.16 4.09 0.87
CA TYR A 13 22.09 5.04 0.64
C TYR A 13 20.85 4.34 0.06
N HIS A 14 19.68 4.63 0.62
CA HIS A 14 18.39 4.09 0.16
C HIS A 14 17.35 5.20 0.00
N VAL A 15 16.40 4.99 -0.91
CA VAL A 15 15.18 5.78 -1.03
C VAL A 15 13.99 4.88 -0.73
N LEU A 16 13.19 5.24 0.28
CA LEU A 16 11.94 4.59 0.62
C LEU A 16 10.79 5.28 -0.12
N LEU A 17 10.24 4.62 -1.13
CA LEU A 17 9.00 5.04 -1.78
C LEU A 17 7.80 4.48 -1.03
N ILE A 18 6.93 5.33 -0.50
CA ILE A 18 5.66 4.95 0.14
C ILE A 18 4.53 5.40 -0.77
N ILE A 19 3.61 4.52 -1.15
CA ILE A 19 2.39 4.87 -1.88
C ILE A 19 1.22 4.77 -0.90
N ALA A 20 0.48 5.86 -0.70
CA ALA A 20 -0.59 5.94 0.28
C ALA A 20 -1.70 6.92 -0.12
N ASP A 21 -2.84 6.83 0.55
CA ASP A 21 -4.03 7.69 0.37
C ASP A 21 -4.04 8.96 1.26
N GLY A 22 -2.98 9.17 2.05
CA GLY A 22 -2.80 10.32 2.94
C GLY A 22 -3.49 10.20 4.29
N GLN A 23 -4.30 9.17 4.51
CA GLN A 23 -5.14 9.00 5.69
C GLN A 23 -4.35 8.43 6.89
N VAL A 24 -3.43 9.23 7.46
CA VAL A 24 -2.88 8.90 8.78
C VAL A 24 -4.00 9.00 9.81
N THR A 25 -4.19 7.93 10.60
CA THR A 25 -5.35 7.83 11.50
C THR A 25 -5.38 8.94 12.55
N ARG A 26 -6.27 9.92 12.36
CA ARG A 26 -6.66 10.89 13.39
C ARG A 26 -7.64 10.25 14.37
N SER A 27 -7.46 10.48 15.66
CA SER A 27 -8.55 10.22 16.61
C SER A 27 -9.60 11.32 16.45
N VAL A 28 -10.87 10.97 16.55
CA VAL A 28 -11.98 11.95 16.61
C VAL A 28 -11.88 12.86 17.84
N ASP A 29 -11.14 12.43 18.86
CA ASP A 29 -10.87 13.20 20.09
C ASP A 29 -9.65 14.13 19.98
N THR A 30 -8.97 14.18 18.83
CA THR A 30 -7.76 15.01 18.67
C THR A 30 -8.17 16.48 18.53
N ALA A 31 -7.82 17.31 19.52
CA ALA A 31 -8.08 18.75 19.46
C ALA A 31 -7.34 19.39 18.26
N SER A 32 -7.94 20.43 17.69
CA SER A 32 -7.36 21.15 16.54
C SER A 32 -5.93 21.62 16.85
N GLY A 33 -4.95 21.17 16.04
CA GLY A 33 -3.53 21.48 16.22
C GLY A 33 -2.74 20.50 17.09
N GLN A 34 -3.32 19.39 17.57
CA GLN A 34 -2.56 18.29 18.19
C GLN A 34 -2.37 17.11 17.24
N LEU A 35 -1.24 16.41 17.38
CA LEU A 35 -0.97 15.18 16.64
C LEU A 35 -1.60 13.95 17.29
N SER A 36 -2.13 13.04 16.49
CA SER A 36 -2.60 11.73 16.93
C SER A 36 -1.41 10.82 17.34
N SER A 37 -1.70 9.72 18.05
CA SER A 37 -0.64 8.78 18.46
C SER A 37 0.08 8.12 17.26
N GLN A 38 -0.59 8.05 16.11
CA GLN A 38 -0.09 7.49 14.85
C GLN A 38 0.77 8.54 14.13
N GLU A 39 0.32 9.78 14.13
CA GLU A 39 1.04 10.92 13.55
C GLU A 39 2.34 11.18 14.30
N GLN A 40 2.31 11.27 15.62
CA GLN A 40 3.52 11.44 16.44
C GLN A 40 4.53 10.30 16.21
N LYS A 41 4.07 9.04 16.18
CA LYS A 41 4.95 7.89 15.88
C LYS A 41 5.55 7.95 14.47
N THR A 42 4.85 8.59 13.52
CA THR A 42 5.32 8.81 12.15
C THR A 42 6.39 9.90 12.12
N VAL A 43 6.14 11.05 12.75
CA VAL A 43 7.12 12.13 12.92
C VAL A 43 8.38 11.61 13.61
N ASP A 44 8.25 10.93 14.75
CA ASP A 44 9.38 10.31 15.45
C ASP A 44 10.17 9.32 14.57
N ALA A 45 9.49 8.62 13.65
CA ALA A 45 10.14 7.68 12.73
C ALA A 45 10.90 8.41 11.60
N ILE A 46 10.40 9.54 11.10
CA ILE A 46 11.08 10.37 10.11
C ILE A 46 12.32 11.03 10.74
N VAL A 47 12.17 11.61 11.95
CA VAL A 47 13.30 12.19 12.72
C VAL A 47 14.39 11.15 12.95
N ARG A 48 14.06 9.94 13.45
CA ARG A 48 15.05 8.86 13.60
C ARG A 48 15.66 8.40 12.27
N ALA A 49 14.89 8.41 11.18
CA ALA A 49 15.40 8.06 9.85
C ALA A 49 16.42 9.08 9.32
N SER A 50 16.37 10.34 9.78
CA SER A 50 17.36 11.38 9.40
C SER A 50 18.76 11.15 9.99
N GLU A 51 18.92 10.23 10.95
CA GLU A 51 20.23 9.79 11.43
C GLU A 51 20.88 8.67 10.56
N LEU A 52 20.24 8.32 9.44
CA LEU A 52 20.66 7.27 8.52
C LEU A 52 20.75 7.82 7.08
N PRO A 53 21.53 7.17 6.19
CA PRO A 53 21.53 7.49 4.77
C PRO A 53 20.24 6.98 4.08
N LEU A 54 19.11 7.58 4.45
CA LEU A 54 17.77 7.19 4.05
C LEU A 54 16.92 8.42 3.70
N SER A 55 16.51 8.49 2.43
CA SER A 55 15.49 9.43 1.95
C SER A 55 14.13 8.75 1.91
N ILE A 56 13.05 9.51 2.14
CA ILE A 56 11.68 9.03 2.12
C ILE A 56 10.90 9.87 1.10
N VAL A 57 10.18 9.21 0.20
CA VAL A 57 9.29 9.86 -0.78
C VAL A 57 7.90 9.28 -0.60
N LEU A 58 6.95 10.12 -0.19
CA LEU A 58 5.55 9.77 -0.04
C LEU A 58 4.75 10.18 -1.28
N VAL A 59 4.27 9.19 -2.01
CA VAL A 59 3.43 9.33 -3.20
C VAL A 59 1.96 9.25 -2.79
N GLY A 60 1.29 10.40 -2.80
CA GLY A 60 -0.12 10.53 -2.50
C GLY A 60 -1.02 10.17 -3.69
N VAL A 61 -1.87 9.16 -3.52
CA VAL A 61 -2.88 8.71 -4.50
C VAL A 61 -4.30 8.88 -3.95
N GLY A 62 -5.31 9.01 -4.82
CA GLY A 62 -6.67 9.37 -4.41
C GLY A 62 -6.84 10.85 -4.05
N ASP A 63 -7.89 11.17 -3.30
CA ASP A 63 -8.40 12.54 -3.12
C ASP A 63 -7.76 13.31 -1.95
N GLY A 64 -7.09 12.61 -1.01
CA GLY A 64 -6.53 13.20 0.21
C GLY A 64 -7.55 13.29 1.36
N PRO A 65 -7.48 14.31 2.25
CA PRO A 65 -6.69 15.53 2.15
C PRO A 65 -5.18 15.32 2.39
N TRP A 66 -4.38 16.28 1.93
CA TRP A 66 -2.91 16.18 1.90
C TRP A 66 -2.20 17.19 2.82
N ASP A 67 -2.93 18.01 3.56
CA ASP A 67 -2.36 19.16 4.27
C ASP A 67 -1.31 18.75 5.31
N MET A 68 -1.54 17.64 6.01
CA MET A 68 -0.56 17.03 6.91
C MET A 68 0.73 16.58 6.22
N MET A 69 0.61 16.02 5.01
CA MET A 69 1.78 15.47 4.31
C MET A 69 2.66 16.60 3.76
N LYS A 70 2.04 17.77 3.49
CA LYS A 70 2.74 19.04 3.22
C LYS A 70 3.38 19.63 4.48
N GLU A 71 2.68 19.59 5.61
CA GLU A 71 3.24 20.01 6.91
C GLU A 71 4.49 19.18 7.29
N PHE A 72 4.51 17.89 6.94
CA PHE A 72 5.66 17.00 7.11
C PHE A 72 6.79 17.21 6.10
N ASP A 73 6.51 17.75 4.91
CA ASP A 73 7.53 18.25 3.97
C ASP A 73 8.31 19.40 4.63
N ASP A 74 7.61 20.49 4.94
CA ASP A 74 8.24 21.77 5.28
C ASP A 74 8.72 21.85 6.75
N ASN A 75 8.06 21.19 7.71
CA ASN A 75 8.13 21.56 9.12
C ASN A 75 8.27 20.38 10.11
N ILE A 76 9.13 19.40 9.83
CA ILE A 76 9.53 18.40 10.85
C ILE A 76 10.70 18.96 11.70
N PRO A 77 10.49 19.33 12.98
CA PRO A 77 11.57 19.79 13.84
C PRO A 77 12.53 18.64 14.22
N ALA A 78 13.77 19.00 14.57
CA ALA A 78 14.81 18.11 15.07
C ALA A 78 15.32 16.99 14.13
N ARG A 79 14.93 16.96 12.84
CA ARG A 79 15.61 16.14 11.83
C ARG A 79 17.04 16.65 11.56
N ALA A 80 18.00 15.72 11.38
CA ALA A 80 19.42 16.04 11.19
C ALA A 80 19.72 16.60 9.78
N PHE A 81 18.91 16.20 8.78
CA PHE A 81 18.82 16.80 7.47
C PHE A 81 17.39 16.62 6.96
N ASP A 82 17.03 17.34 5.88
CA ASP A 82 15.75 17.11 5.22
C ASP A 82 15.75 15.75 4.51
N ASN A 83 14.86 14.84 4.90
CA ASN A 83 14.87 13.46 4.43
C ASN A 83 13.49 12.95 3.98
N PHE A 84 12.53 13.85 3.77
CA PHE A 84 11.15 13.50 3.46
C PHE A 84 10.60 14.43 2.37
N GLN A 85 10.10 13.84 1.28
CA GLN A 85 9.41 14.52 0.18
C GLN A 85 7.98 13.99 0.03
N PHE A 86 6.99 14.86 -0.07
CA PHE A 86 5.62 14.53 -0.48
C PHE A 86 5.37 14.85 -1.96
N VAL A 87 4.70 13.94 -2.67
CA VAL A 87 4.31 14.11 -4.08
C VAL A 87 2.85 13.73 -4.28
N ASN A 88 2.02 14.70 -4.65
CA ASN A 88 0.61 14.48 -5.01
C ASN A 88 0.50 13.89 -6.44
N PHE A 89 0.52 12.56 -6.55
CA PHE A 89 0.45 11.85 -7.83
C PHE A 89 -0.88 12.07 -8.54
N SER A 90 -2.00 12.03 -7.81
CA SER A 90 -3.34 12.29 -8.37
C SER A 90 -3.41 13.65 -9.08
N GLU A 91 -2.88 14.69 -8.46
CA GLU A 91 -2.87 16.05 -9.03
C GLU A 91 -1.93 16.17 -10.24
N ILE A 92 -0.76 15.52 -10.22
CA ILE A 92 0.11 15.51 -11.41
C ILE A 92 -0.58 14.78 -12.57
N MET A 93 -1.23 13.65 -12.29
CA MET A 93 -1.88 12.82 -13.30
C MET A 93 -3.21 13.39 -13.79
N SER A 94 -3.87 14.28 -13.05
CA SER A 94 -5.10 14.97 -13.49
C SER A 94 -4.84 16.12 -14.48
N LYS A 95 -3.62 16.66 -14.55
CA LYS A 95 -3.28 17.82 -15.41
C LYS A 95 -3.53 17.54 -16.89
N ASN A 96 -4.02 18.53 -17.62
CA ASN A 96 -4.27 18.43 -19.06
C ASN A 96 -2.96 18.58 -19.88
N MET A 97 -2.20 17.48 -19.97
CA MET A 97 -0.92 17.41 -20.67
C MET A 97 -0.64 15.99 -21.18
N PRO A 98 0.25 15.80 -22.17
CA PRO A 98 0.62 14.47 -22.68
C PRO A 98 1.17 13.56 -21.58
N GLN A 99 0.87 12.26 -21.66
CA GLN A 99 1.24 11.25 -20.66
C GLN A 99 2.73 11.26 -20.31
N SER A 100 3.62 11.28 -21.32
CA SER A 100 5.07 11.36 -21.11
C SER A 100 5.54 12.61 -20.34
N ARG A 101 4.80 13.73 -20.44
CA ARG A 101 5.08 14.92 -19.61
C ARG A 101 4.58 14.75 -18.19
N LYS A 102 3.48 14.01 -17.95
CA LYS A 102 3.01 13.68 -16.58
C LYS A 102 4.00 12.79 -15.86
N GLU A 103 4.50 11.77 -16.55
CA GLU A 103 5.54 10.87 -16.05
C GLU A 103 6.85 11.62 -15.74
N ALA A 104 7.31 12.48 -16.65
CA ALA A 104 8.48 13.32 -16.41
C ALA A 104 8.28 14.31 -15.24
N ALA A 105 7.09 14.90 -15.12
CA ALA A 105 6.75 15.79 -14.00
C ALA A 105 6.71 15.03 -12.66
N PHE A 106 6.10 13.85 -12.63
CA PHE A 106 6.11 12.98 -11.44
C PHE A 106 7.52 12.54 -11.05
N ALA A 107 8.32 12.08 -12.01
CA ALA A 107 9.71 11.66 -11.76
C ALA A 107 10.56 12.84 -11.26
N LEU A 108 10.38 14.04 -11.81
CA LEU A 108 11.05 15.24 -11.30
C LEU A 108 10.60 15.58 -9.87
N SER A 109 9.31 15.56 -9.58
CA SER A 109 8.79 15.80 -8.22
C SER A 109 9.24 14.75 -7.19
N ALA A 110 9.32 13.48 -7.58
CA ALA A 110 9.78 12.40 -6.69
C ALA A 110 11.29 12.40 -6.44
N LEU A 111 12.07 13.06 -7.30
CA LEU A 111 13.54 13.00 -7.26
C LEU A 111 14.22 14.37 -7.05
N MET A 112 13.48 15.48 -6.97
CA MET A 112 14.09 16.83 -6.96
C MET A 112 15.01 17.07 -5.75
N GLU A 113 14.68 16.52 -4.58
CA GLU A 113 15.51 16.66 -3.39
C GLU A 113 16.60 15.61 -3.25
N ILE A 114 16.43 14.42 -3.85
CA ILE A 114 17.33 13.26 -3.69
C ILE A 114 18.83 13.60 -3.87
N PRO A 115 19.27 14.44 -4.84
CA PRO A 115 20.67 14.85 -4.95
C PRO A 115 21.19 15.64 -3.73
N GLN A 116 20.36 16.52 -3.15
CA GLN A 116 20.70 17.32 -1.98
C GLN A 116 20.68 16.46 -0.72
N GLN A 117 19.65 15.62 -0.57
CA GLN A 117 19.52 14.68 0.54
C GLN A 117 20.70 13.69 0.57
N TYR A 118 21.08 13.09 -0.57
CA TYR A 118 22.29 12.26 -0.69
C TYR A 118 23.54 13.01 -0.24
N LYS A 119 23.74 14.25 -0.72
CA LYS A 119 24.88 15.09 -0.34
C LYS A 119 24.92 15.37 1.17
N ALA A 120 23.77 15.63 1.80
CA ALA A 120 23.69 15.79 3.25
C ALA A 120 24.14 14.52 4.01
N THR A 121 23.82 13.31 3.53
CA THR A 121 24.29 12.06 4.16
C THR A 121 25.82 11.87 4.10
N VAL A 122 26.47 12.44 3.07
CA VAL A 122 27.94 12.49 2.95
C VAL A 122 28.52 13.52 3.91
N GLU A 123 27.94 14.73 3.95
CA GLU A 123 28.42 15.85 4.79
C GLU A 123 28.25 15.58 6.29
N LEU A 124 27.16 14.91 6.69
CA LEU A 124 26.95 14.40 8.05
C LEU A 124 27.83 13.18 8.39
N GLY A 125 28.52 12.59 7.40
CA GLY A 125 29.39 11.42 7.59
C GLY A 125 28.66 10.14 7.96
N ILE A 126 27.35 10.04 7.70
CA ILE A 126 26.50 8.87 8.02
C ILE A 126 26.46 7.82 6.89
N LEU A 127 26.83 8.20 5.66
CA LEU A 127 26.96 7.26 4.54
C LEU A 127 28.06 6.22 4.79
N GLY A 128 27.77 4.95 4.50
CA GLY A 128 28.70 3.83 4.67
C GLY A 128 28.98 3.44 6.13
N ARG A 129 28.15 3.89 7.08
CA ARG A 129 28.29 3.59 8.52
C ARG A 129 27.06 2.91 9.08
N ARG A 130 27.28 1.99 10.02
CA ARG A 130 26.20 1.44 10.85
C ARG A 130 25.99 2.33 12.07
N SER A 131 24.80 2.93 12.19
CA SER A 131 24.43 3.72 13.35
C SER A 131 24.20 2.84 14.59
N MET A 132 23.65 1.62 14.40
CA MET A 132 23.22 0.70 15.46
C MET A 132 22.18 1.32 16.41
N LYS A 133 21.46 2.32 15.91
CA LYS A 133 20.42 3.07 16.66
C LYS A 133 19.01 2.69 16.21
N ALA A 134 18.85 2.13 15.01
CA ALA A 134 17.53 1.74 14.55
C ALA A 134 17.06 0.47 15.29
N PRO A 135 15.83 0.41 15.79
CA PRO A 135 15.29 -0.83 16.31
C PRO A 135 15.14 -1.84 15.16
N GLU A 136 15.62 -3.06 15.39
CA GLU A 136 15.40 -4.17 14.47
C GLU A 136 13.89 -4.42 14.32
N ARG A 137 13.41 -4.45 13.07
CA ARG A 137 12.02 -4.82 12.76
C ARG A 137 12.02 -5.93 11.72
N VAL A 138 11.58 -7.10 12.15
CA VAL A 138 11.33 -8.25 11.30
C VAL A 138 10.02 -8.03 10.52
N PRO A 139 9.99 -8.20 9.18
CA PRO A 139 8.75 -8.22 8.42
C PRO A 139 7.89 -9.41 8.84
N LEU A 140 6.59 -9.21 9.00
CA LEU A 140 5.64 -10.32 9.06
C LEU A 140 5.59 -11.02 7.68
N PRO A 141 5.36 -12.35 7.62
CA PRO A 141 5.07 -13.01 6.36
C PRO A 141 3.82 -12.40 5.72
N PRO A 142 3.71 -12.37 4.37
CA PRO A 142 2.50 -11.90 3.73
C PRO A 142 1.31 -12.75 4.19
N PRO A 143 0.13 -12.16 4.48
CA PRO A 143 -1.01 -12.91 4.98
C PRO A 143 -1.37 -14.01 3.98
N GLY A 144 -1.26 -15.27 4.44
CA GLY A 144 -1.65 -16.43 3.66
C GLY A 144 -3.17 -16.44 3.50
N GLY A 145 -3.65 -16.45 2.26
CA GLY A 145 -5.07 -16.55 1.97
C GLY A 145 -5.60 -17.93 2.36
N SER A 146 -6.09 -18.07 3.59
CA SER A 146 -6.78 -19.26 4.08
C SER A 146 -8.17 -19.36 3.43
N HIS A 147 -8.22 -19.87 2.20
CA HIS A 147 -9.47 -20.15 1.48
C HIS A 147 -10.07 -21.53 1.79
N ASP A 148 -9.49 -22.28 2.74
CA ASP A 148 -10.02 -23.55 3.25
C ASP A 148 -11.16 -23.35 4.25
N ALA A 149 -12.24 -22.70 3.80
CA ALA A 149 -13.47 -22.50 4.58
C ALA A 149 -14.79 -22.76 3.80
N TYR A 150 -14.71 -23.41 2.63
CA TYR A 150 -15.87 -23.96 1.91
C TYR A 150 -15.70 -25.44 1.56
N SER A 151 -15.06 -26.22 2.44
CA SER A 151 -15.25 -27.66 2.41
C SER A 151 -16.68 -27.97 2.88
N TYR A 152 -17.50 -28.53 1.98
CA TYR A 152 -18.81 -29.10 2.30
C TYR A 152 -18.62 -30.29 3.25
N GLY A 153 -18.48 -29.99 4.54
CA GLY A 153 -18.42 -31.00 5.60
C GLY A 153 -19.77 -31.67 5.75
N THR A 154 -20.00 -32.74 4.98
CA THR A 154 -21.06 -33.72 5.21
C THR A 154 -20.87 -34.41 6.56
N LYS A 155 -21.29 -33.75 7.63
CA LYS A 155 -21.38 -34.36 8.96
C LYS A 155 -22.78 -34.96 9.14
N SER A 156 -22.80 -36.29 9.19
CA SER A 156 -23.99 -37.12 9.34
C SER A 156 -24.88 -36.71 10.52
N PHE A 157 -26.17 -36.96 10.33
CA PHE A 157 -27.21 -36.90 11.36
C PHE A 157 -26.84 -37.66 12.64
N SER A 158 -27.06 -37.02 13.79
CA SER A 158 -27.29 -37.66 15.09
C SER A 158 -28.25 -36.78 15.92
N LYS A 159 -29.46 -37.27 16.20
CA LYS A 159 -30.41 -36.64 17.15
C LYS A 159 -29.97 -36.96 18.59
N PRO A 160 -30.32 -36.11 19.58
CA PRO A 160 -31.44 -36.47 20.47
C PRO A 160 -32.47 -35.33 20.71
N GLN A 161 -33.44 -35.62 21.59
CA GLN A 161 -34.76 -34.99 21.78
C GLN A 161 -34.81 -33.66 22.58
N PRO A 162 -35.98 -32.96 22.60
CA PRO A 162 -36.10 -31.58 23.06
C PRO A 162 -36.51 -31.42 24.53
N SER A 163 -36.34 -30.20 25.06
CA SER A 163 -36.99 -29.69 26.27
C SER A 163 -37.55 -28.29 26.03
N THR A 164 -38.69 -27.98 26.67
CA THR A 164 -39.58 -26.86 26.35
C THR A 164 -39.62 -25.79 27.44
N SER A 165 -39.52 -24.50 27.07
CA SER A 165 -40.17 -23.39 27.81
C SER A 165 -40.15 -22.07 27.02
N SER A 166 -41.34 -21.53 26.75
CA SER A 166 -41.80 -20.12 26.89
C SER A 166 -40.74 -19.05 27.25
N SER A 167 -40.72 -17.81 26.70
CA SER A 167 -41.60 -17.03 25.80
C SER A 167 -40.80 -15.77 25.33
N ALA A 168 -41.24 -14.79 24.50
CA ALA A 168 -42.54 -14.43 23.90
C ALA A 168 -42.32 -13.69 22.53
N TYR A 169 -43.21 -12.72 22.19
CA TYR A 169 -43.23 -11.85 20.99
C TYR A 169 -43.44 -10.37 21.41
N PRO A 170 -43.09 -9.31 20.62
CA PRO A 170 -43.57 -9.07 19.25
C PRO A 170 -42.53 -8.60 18.19
N PRO A 171 -42.90 -8.56 16.89
CA PRO A 171 -41.97 -8.38 15.76
C PRO A 171 -41.86 -6.93 15.27
N TYR A 172 -40.83 -6.63 14.48
CA TYR A 172 -40.85 -5.54 13.49
C TYR A 172 -40.22 -5.99 12.16
N GLU A 173 -40.84 -5.57 11.05
CA GLU A 173 -40.38 -5.85 9.68
C GLU A 173 -39.40 -4.78 9.16
N THR A 174 -39.00 -4.94 7.90
CA THR A 174 -38.19 -4.02 7.05
C THR A 174 -36.66 -4.09 7.22
N ALA A 175 -35.87 -3.93 6.16
CA ALA A 175 -36.11 -4.14 4.72
C ALA A 175 -34.74 -4.26 4.03
N HIS A 176 -34.68 -4.93 2.87
CA HIS A 176 -33.44 -5.00 2.09
C HIS A 176 -33.07 -3.62 1.53
N SER A 177 -31.86 -3.15 1.86
CA SER A 177 -31.22 -2.01 1.18
C SER A 177 -29.75 -2.35 0.94
N ALA A 178 -29.47 -2.97 -0.21
CA ALA A 178 -28.11 -3.07 -0.72
C ALA A 178 -27.66 -1.68 -1.20
N ALA A 179 -26.52 -1.20 -0.70
CA ALA A 179 -25.92 0.02 -1.23
C ALA A 179 -25.47 -0.20 -2.69
N PRO A 180 -25.71 0.74 -3.62
CA PRO A 180 -25.24 0.60 -5.00
C PRO A 180 -23.71 0.68 -5.04
N ALA A 181 -23.09 -0.28 -5.73
CA ALA A 181 -21.66 -0.27 -5.98
C ALA A 181 -21.26 0.94 -6.85
N ALA A 182 -20.12 1.57 -6.53
CA ALA A 182 -19.56 2.65 -7.33
C ALA A 182 -19.27 2.17 -8.78
N PRO A 183 -19.42 3.04 -9.80
CA PRO A 183 -19.18 2.66 -11.18
C PRO A 183 -17.69 2.46 -11.45
N SER A 184 -17.22 1.20 -11.37
CA SER A 184 -15.89 0.82 -11.84
C SER A 184 -15.77 1.16 -13.32
N SER A 185 -14.80 1.99 -13.70
CA SER A 185 -14.54 2.32 -15.10
C SER A 185 -14.21 1.04 -15.87
N ALA A 186 -15.02 0.73 -16.90
CA ALA A 186 -14.98 -0.56 -17.59
C ALA A 186 -13.62 -0.92 -18.25
N TYR A 187 -12.74 0.07 -18.40
CA TYR A 187 -11.36 -0.10 -18.89
C TYR A 187 -10.48 -0.94 -17.96
N ASP A 188 -10.57 -0.75 -16.65
CA ASP A 188 -9.66 -1.41 -15.69
C ASP A 188 -9.88 -2.94 -15.65
N ASN A 189 -11.12 -3.36 -15.96
CA ASN A 189 -11.47 -4.76 -16.10
C ASN A 189 -10.93 -5.44 -17.39
N GLN A 190 -10.34 -4.70 -18.34
CA GLN A 190 -9.92 -5.25 -19.64
C GLN A 190 -8.39 -5.33 -19.84
N VAL A 191 -7.60 -4.61 -19.03
CA VAL A 191 -6.13 -4.58 -19.11
C VAL A 191 -5.45 -5.59 -18.17
N CYS A 192 -4.28 -6.08 -18.55
CA CYS A 192 -3.55 -7.09 -17.77
C CYS A 192 -3.11 -6.54 -16.40
N PRO A 193 -3.40 -7.23 -15.28
CA PRO A 193 -3.08 -6.76 -13.93
C PRO A 193 -1.59 -6.76 -13.57
N ILE A 194 -0.71 -7.14 -14.50
CA ILE A 194 0.76 -7.17 -14.30
C ILE A 194 1.41 -5.95 -14.97
N CYS A 195 1.16 -5.76 -16.27
CA CYS A 195 1.75 -4.63 -17.01
C CYS A 195 0.86 -3.38 -17.07
N LEU A 196 -0.45 -3.51 -16.82
CA LEU A 196 -1.46 -2.43 -16.92
C LEU A 196 -1.54 -1.76 -18.32
N VAL A 197 -0.93 -2.37 -19.34
CA VAL A 197 -0.85 -1.86 -20.71
C VAL A 197 -1.59 -2.77 -21.69
N ASN A 198 -1.23 -4.06 -21.73
CA ASN A 198 -1.75 -5.00 -22.72
C ASN A 198 -3.14 -5.53 -22.33
N PRO A 199 -4.02 -5.86 -23.30
CA PRO A 199 -5.32 -6.48 -23.02
C PRO A 199 -5.18 -7.89 -22.41
N LYS A 200 -6.24 -8.37 -21.75
CA LYS A 200 -6.34 -9.72 -21.20
C LYS A 200 -6.59 -10.78 -22.30
N ASP A 201 -5.55 -11.28 -22.94
CA ASP A 201 -5.63 -12.33 -23.98
C ASP A 201 -5.17 -13.74 -23.53
N MET A 202 -4.93 -13.95 -22.23
CA MET A 202 -4.62 -15.27 -21.64
C MET A 202 -5.42 -15.52 -20.36
N ALA A 203 -6.08 -16.67 -20.26
CA ALA A 203 -6.71 -17.19 -19.03
C ALA A 203 -5.94 -18.38 -18.45
N PHE A 204 -5.95 -18.51 -17.12
CA PHE A 204 -5.41 -19.66 -16.40
C PHE A 204 -6.51 -20.66 -16.02
N GLY A 205 -6.12 -21.89 -15.65
CA GLY A 205 -7.06 -22.93 -15.19
C GLY A 205 -7.93 -22.55 -13.98
N CYS A 206 -7.59 -21.49 -13.25
CA CYS A 206 -8.38 -20.90 -12.16
C CYS A 206 -9.36 -19.78 -12.61
N GLY A 207 -9.52 -19.55 -13.92
CA GLY A 207 -10.42 -18.52 -14.50
C GLY A 207 -9.84 -17.10 -14.57
N HIS A 208 -8.77 -16.81 -13.82
CA HIS A 208 -8.11 -15.49 -13.82
C HIS A 208 -7.31 -15.23 -15.10
N GLN A 209 -7.15 -13.94 -15.46
CA GLN A 209 -6.65 -13.52 -16.77
C GLN A 209 -5.48 -12.52 -16.70
N THR A 210 -4.59 -12.60 -17.70
CA THR A 210 -3.44 -11.71 -17.94
C THR A 210 -3.25 -11.53 -19.46
N CYS A 211 -2.25 -10.75 -19.89
CA CYS A 211 -1.79 -10.78 -21.29
C CYS A 211 -0.82 -11.95 -21.51
N CYS A 212 -0.68 -12.42 -22.75
CA CYS A 212 0.21 -13.52 -23.12
C CYS A 212 1.68 -13.24 -22.75
N GLU A 213 2.15 -12.01 -22.91
CA GLU A 213 3.54 -11.63 -22.59
C GLU A 213 3.86 -11.82 -21.10
N CYS A 214 2.97 -11.35 -20.21
CA CYS A 214 3.16 -11.52 -18.77
C CYS A 214 2.78 -12.92 -18.28
N GLY A 215 1.82 -13.61 -18.91
CA GLY A 215 1.27 -14.89 -18.43
C GLY A 215 2.09 -16.14 -18.79
N GLN A 216 2.96 -16.07 -19.80
CA GLN A 216 3.75 -17.23 -20.24
C GLN A 216 4.72 -17.75 -19.17
N THR A 217 5.39 -16.86 -18.44
CA THR A 217 6.48 -17.21 -17.50
C THR A 217 6.00 -17.44 -16.05
N LEU A 218 4.71 -17.26 -15.76
CA LEU A 218 4.17 -17.40 -14.41
C LEU A 218 3.95 -18.87 -14.04
N GLU A 219 4.51 -19.31 -12.93
CA GLU A 219 4.26 -20.64 -12.35
C GLU A 219 3.00 -20.69 -11.48
N SER A 220 2.58 -19.54 -10.93
CA SER A 220 1.40 -19.39 -10.08
C SER A 220 0.57 -18.17 -10.49
N CYS A 221 -0.75 -18.24 -10.30
CA CYS A 221 -1.66 -17.18 -10.68
C CYS A 221 -1.40 -15.92 -9.84
N PRO A 222 -1.21 -14.72 -10.44
CA PRO A 222 -0.92 -13.49 -9.70
C PRO A 222 -2.10 -13.06 -8.80
N ILE A 223 -3.33 -13.49 -9.12
CA ILE A 223 -4.55 -13.09 -8.41
C ILE A 223 -4.89 -14.07 -7.28
N CYS A 224 -4.94 -15.37 -7.56
CA CYS A 224 -5.36 -16.38 -6.57
C CYS A 224 -4.25 -17.35 -6.11
N ARG A 225 -3.01 -17.18 -6.58
CA ARG A 225 -1.80 -17.97 -6.23
C ARG A 225 -1.86 -19.47 -6.50
N SER A 226 -2.94 -19.97 -7.10
CA SER A 226 -3.04 -21.36 -7.58
C SER A 226 -1.94 -21.67 -8.61
N PRO A 227 -1.33 -22.86 -8.60
CA PRO A 227 -0.37 -23.29 -9.62
C PRO A 227 -0.99 -23.25 -11.03
N ILE A 228 -0.25 -22.73 -12.02
CA ILE A 228 -0.73 -22.61 -13.40
C ILE A 228 -0.40 -23.90 -14.17
N THR A 229 -1.33 -24.85 -14.09
CA THR A 229 -1.32 -26.09 -14.89
C THR A 229 -1.83 -25.88 -16.31
N THR A 230 -2.82 -25.00 -16.48
CA THR A 230 -3.47 -24.72 -17.78
C THR A 230 -3.34 -23.24 -18.14
N ARG A 231 -2.94 -22.95 -19.38
CA ARG A 231 -2.96 -21.61 -20.00
C ARG A 231 -3.81 -21.69 -21.27
N ILE A 232 -4.77 -20.79 -21.41
CA ILE A 232 -5.71 -20.72 -22.53
C ILE A 232 -5.52 -19.36 -23.18
N LYS A 233 -5.14 -19.33 -24.47
CA LYS A 233 -5.13 -18.08 -25.24
C LYS A 233 -6.57 -17.73 -25.65
N LEU A 234 -6.95 -16.48 -25.42
CA LEU A 234 -8.23 -15.90 -25.81
C LEU A 234 -8.06 -15.21 -27.17
N TYR A 235 -9.15 -15.15 -27.94
CA TYR A 235 -9.22 -14.55 -29.28
C TYR A 235 -10.35 -13.52 -29.32
#